data_AF-A0A5B8V5K3-F1
#
_entry.id   AF-A0A5B8V5K3-F1
#
_cell.length_a   1.000
_cell.length_b   1.000
_cell.length_c   1.000
_cell.angle_alpha   90.00
_cell.angle_beta   90.00
_cell.angle_gamma   90.00
#
_symmetry.space_group_name_H-M   'P 1'
#
loop_
_entity.id
_entity.type
_entity.pdbx_description
1 polymer ?
#
loop_
_entity_poly.entity_id
_entity_poly.type
_entity_poly.pdbx_seq_one_letter_code
_entity_poly.pdbx_strand_id
1 'polypeptide(L)'
;MKTSIRSLAFGLIVAAVFLLTNTSEGQQVSATVSFSVFHDNLQAYGRWTNHPKYGQIWIYNQAGFTPYNTGGHWVYTQYGWTWVSDYSWGWATFHYGRWAYEPSFGWFWVPGYEWAPAWVSWRTGGDYYGWAPLGPGLSISVGVNTIPAERWVFVPRRYISDPRPNRYYVSHTKNVTIIKNTTIVNNTNVTKVSNRNVTFNSGPKREEVEKDTKVKVNVMNVSNSSKPGREVVDDSKRTVNIYKPDIDEKTIDQKENNNDNQRVNNANKKPNNANANKKPPVKKEVVKPKPKPHNKSEKGENR
;
A
#
# COMPACT_ATOMS: atom_id res chain seq x y z
N MET A 1 52.42 39.99 -79.58
CA MET A 1 52.53 38.53 -79.86
C MET A 1 51.78 37.81 -78.74
N LYS A 2 50.66 37.13 -79.02
CA LYS A 2 50.56 35.64 -79.16
C LYS A 2 51.27 34.94 -77.96
N THR A 3 50.69 34.06 -77.15
CA THR A 3 49.49 33.22 -77.22
C THR A 3 49.36 32.49 -75.86
N SER A 4 48.13 32.14 -75.52
CA SER A 4 47.60 31.07 -74.64
C SER A 4 48.53 29.93 -74.15
N ILE A 5 48.22 29.35 -72.98
CA ILE A 5 47.72 27.95 -72.83
C ILE A 5 47.34 27.61 -71.37
N ARG A 6 46.31 26.75 -71.27
CA ARG A 6 45.60 26.19 -70.11
C ARG A 6 46.39 25.07 -69.40
N SER A 7 46.05 24.76 -68.14
CA SER A 7 45.42 23.47 -67.74
C SER A 7 45.39 23.25 -66.22
N LEU A 8 44.26 22.69 -65.75
CA LEU A 8 43.98 22.20 -64.39
C LEU A 8 44.78 20.93 -64.03
N ALA A 9 45.09 20.74 -62.73
CA ALA A 9 44.95 19.43 -62.05
C ALA A 9 44.98 19.55 -60.50
N PHE A 10 43.88 19.09 -59.89
CA PHE A 10 43.67 18.32 -58.64
C PHE A 10 44.74 18.22 -57.53
N GLY A 11 44.33 18.37 -56.25
CA GLY A 11 44.98 17.66 -55.12
C GLY A 11 44.96 18.29 -53.71
N LEU A 12 43.85 18.12 -52.98
CA LEU A 12 43.65 17.87 -51.53
C LEU A 12 44.66 18.29 -50.41
N ILE A 13 44.06 18.94 -49.39
CA ILE A 13 44.25 18.84 -47.91
C ILE A 13 45.48 19.50 -47.25
N VAL A 14 45.24 20.52 -46.41
CA VAL A 14 45.64 20.65 -44.98
C VAL A 14 44.67 21.68 -44.32
N ALA A 15 43.64 21.22 -43.61
CA ALA A 15 43.49 21.19 -42.14
C ALA A 15 43.34 22.56 -41.45
N ALA A 16 42.09 22.99 -41.25
CA ALA A 16 41.72 24.00 -40.26
C ALA A 16 41.27 23.30 -38.98
N VAL A 17 42.08 23.38 -37.94
CA VAL A 17 41.76 22.93 -36.58
C VAL A 17 40.83 23.98 -35.97
N PHE A 18 39.54 23.69 -35.90
CA PHE A 18 38.61 24.41 -35.03
C PHE A 18 38.49 23.63 -33.71
N LEU A 19 39.01 24.24 -32.64
CA LEU A 19 38.84 23.79 -31.26
C LEU A 19 37.36 23.88 -30.88
N LEU A 20 36.72 22.72 -30.71
CA LEU A 20 35.42 22.61 -30.03
C LEU A 20 35.68 22.66 -28.52
N THR A 21 35.24 23.72 -27.87
CA THR A 21 35.09 23.75 -26.41
C THR A 21 33.90 22.87 -26.03
N ASN A 22 34.16 21.73 -25.38
CA ASN A 22 33.11 20.94 -24.75
C ASN A 22 32.57 21.69 -23.52
N THR A 23 31.50 22.45 -23.68
CA THR A 23 30.61 22.78 -22.56
C THR A 23 29.93 21.49 -22.14
N SER A 24 30.32 20.93 -20.98
CA SER A 24 29.51 19.91 -20.33
C SER A 24 28.24 20.60 -19.82
N GLU A 25 27.17 20.51 -20.59
CA GLU A 25 25.84 20.80 -20.08
C GLU A 25 25.59 19.86 -18.89
N GLY A 26 25.30 20.46 -17.74
CA GLY A 26 24.98 19.75 -16.52
C GLY A 26 23.82 18.81 -16.79
N GLN A 27 24.12 17.52 -16.83
CA GLN A 27 23.13 16.48 -16.92
C GLN A 27 22.37 16.50 -15.58
N GLN A 28 21.25 17.22 -15.56
CA GLN A 28 20.31 17.20 -14.47
C GLN A 28 19.74 15.77 -14.45
N VAL A 29 20.35 14.90 -13.64
CA VAL A 29 19.86 13.56 -13.41
C VAL A 29 18.55 13.71 -12.65
N SER A 30 17.43 13.81 -13.38
CA SER A 30 16.12 13.53 -12.82
C SER A 30 16.21 12.14 -12.22
N ALA A 31 16.16 12.07 -10.89
CA ALA A 31 16.20 10.81 -10.17
C ALA A 31 14.88 10.08 -10.44
N THR A 32 14.83 9.35 -11.56
CA THR A 32 13.79 8.36 -11.83
C THR A 32 13.76 7.42 -10.64
N VAL A 33 12.63 7.34 -9.96
CA VAL A 33 12.39 6.36 -8.89
C VAL A 33 12.38 4.97 -9.49
N SER A 34 13.57 4.42 -9.62
CA SER A 34 13.78 3.00 -9.82
C SER A 34 13.78 2.33 -8.45
N PHE A 35 13.67 1.00 -8.44
CA PHE A 35 13.85 0.19 -7.23
C PHE A 35 15.08 0.61 -6.40
N SER A 36 16.14 1.11 -7.04
CA SER A 36 17.35 1.63 -6.37
C SER A 36 17.05 2.75 -5.36
N VAL A 37 16.13 3.67 -5.67
CA VAL A 37 15.80 4.78 -4.76
C VAL A 37 15.25 4.24 -3.44
N PHE A 38 14.37 3.24 -3.50
CA PHE A 38 13.90 2.56 -2.29
C PHE A 38 15.02 1.75 -1.63
N HIS A 39 15.75 0.96 -2.41
CA HIS A 39 16.82 0.11 -1.89
C HIS A 39 17.84 0.93 -1.09
N ASP A 40 18.37 1.99 -1.69
CA ASP A 40 19.48 2.78 -1.16
C ASP A 40 19.08 3.59 0.07
N ASN A 41 17.83 4.07 0.13
CA ASN A 41 17.32 4.82 1.27
C ASN A 41 16.83 3.92 2.42
N LEU A 42 16.58 2.62 2.18
CA LEU A 42 16.05 1.69 3.18
C LEU A 42 17.10 0.70 3.72
N GLN A 43 18.18 0.43 3.00
CA GLN A 43 19.18 -0.59 3.37
C GLN A 43 19.87 -0.34 4.72
N ALA A 44 19.97 0.92 5.16
CA ALA A 44 20.58 1.26 6.45
C ALA A 44 19.68 0.96 7.67
N TYR A 45 18.37 0.81 7.45
CA TYR A 45 17.37 0.72 8.51
C TYR A 45 16.79 -0.69 8.68
N GLY A 46 16.93 -1.52 7.65
CA GLY A 46 16.32 -2.84 7.60
C GLY A 46 17.10 -3.75 6.67
N ARG A 47 16.56 -4.94 6.42
CA ARG A 47 17.16 -5.91 5.50
C ARG A 47 16.28 -6.14 4.29
N TRP A 48 16.92 -6.21 3.13
CA TRP A 48 16.30 -6.68 1.91
C TRP A 48 16.44 -8.20 1.81
N THR A 49 15.36 -8.89 1.46
CA THR A 49 15.35 -10.34 1.26
C THR A 49 14.40 -10.73 0.15
N ASN A 50 14.61 -11.89 -0.46
CA ASN A 50 13.68 -12.41 -1.46
C ASN A 50 12.55 -13.19 -0.80
N HIS A 51 11.31 -12.87 -1.19
CA HIS A 51 10.09 -13.57 -0.81
C HIS A 51 9.58 -14.37 -2.01
N PRO A 52 9.23 -15.67 -1.86
CA PRO A 52 8.82 -16.50 -2.99
C PRO A 52 7.66 -15.94 -3.81
N LYS A 53 6.73 -15.23 -3.15
CA LYS A 53 5.54 -14.63 -3.77
C LYS A 53 5.73 -13.19 -4.24
N TYR A 54 6.58 -12.42 -3.58
CA TYR A 54 6.62 -10.95 -3.74
C TYR A 54 7.94 -10.44 -4.30
N GLY A 55 8.93 -11.32 -4.51
CA GLY A 55 10.28 -10.92 -4.89
C GLY A 55 10.97 -10.17 -3.74
N GLN A 56 11.70 -9.11 -4.07
CA GLN A 56 12.37 -8.25 -3.10
C GLN A 56 11.38 -7.61 -2.11
N ILE A 57 11.54 -7.96 -0.83
CA ILE A 57 10.84 -7.37 0.31
C ILE A 57 11.84 -6.73 1.27
N TRP A 58 11.37 -5.73 2.01
CA TRP A 58 12.16 -5.06 3.04
C TRP A 58 11.58 -5.34 4.43
N ILE A 59 12.43 -5.62 5.40
CA ILE A 59 12.05 -5.89 6.79
C ILE A 59 12.78 -4.88 7.68
N TYR A 60 12.02 -4.15 8.49
CA TYR A 60 12.60 -3.24 9.47
C TYR A 60 13.19 -4.03 10.63
N ASN A 61 14.44 -3.73 11.02
CA ASN A 61 15.20 -4.56 11.95
C ASN A 61 14.93 -4.28 13.43
N GLN A 62 13.97 -3.42 13.78
CA GLN A 62 13.65 -3.09 15.17
C GLN A 62 12.42 -3.84 15.70
N ALA A 63 12.58 -4.43 16.89
CA ALA A 63 11.49 -5.07 17.61
C ALA A 63 10.42 -4.05 18.04
N GLY A 64 9.18 -4.50 18.14
CA GLY A 64 8.04 -3.67 18.54
C GLY A 64 7.46 -2.79 17.44
N PHE A 65 8.07 -2.77 16.24
CA PHE A 65 7.52 -2.05 15.10
C PHE A 65 6.18 -2.62 14.65
N THR A 66 5.22 -1.73 14.39
CA THR A 66 3.97 -2.06 13.70
C THR A 66 3.59 -0.91 12.76
N PRO A 67 3.32 -1.18 11.47
CA PRO A 67 3.04 -0.14 10.50
C PRO A 67 1.73 0.58 10.83
N TYR A 68 1.72 1.91 10.63
CA TYR A 68 0.63 2.81 10.98
C TYR A 68 0.24 2.75 12.47
N ASN A 69 1.13 2.31 13.35
CA ASN A 69 0.88 2.24 14.79
C ASN A 69 2.03 2.95 15.54
N THR A 70 3.24 2.48 15.30
CA THR A 70 4.44 3.03 15.95
C THR A 70 5.07 4.13 15.11
N GLY A 71 5.63 5.16 15.75
CA GLY A 71 6.46 6.19 15.10
C GLY A 71 5.70 7.01 14.05
N GLY A 72 4.55 7.54 14.43
CA GLY A 72 3.78 8.46 13.60
C GLY A 72 2.41 8.79 14.17
N HIS A 73 1.66 9.59 13.43
CA HIS A 73 0.33 10.06 13.80
C HIS A 73 -0.48 10.42 12.55
N TRP A 74 -1.77 10.70 12.72
CA TRP A 74 -2.65 11.08 11.62
C TRP A 74 -2.82 12.59 11.52
N VAL A 75 -2.65 13.13 10.32
CA VAL A 75 -2.95 14.52 9.98
C VAL A 75 -3.96 14.56 8.85
N TYR A 76 -4.94 15.45 8.94
CA TYR A 76 -5.92 15.62 7.87
C TYR A 76 -5.37 16.54 6.78
N THR A 77 -5.30 16.06 5.54
CA THR A 77 -4.76 16.81 4.40
C THR A 77 -5.79 16.99 3.29
N GLN A 78 -5.40 17.60 2.16
CA GLN A 78 -6.21 17.62 0.95
C GLN A 78 -6.50 16.21 0.39
N TYR A 79 -5.78 15.18 0.85
CA TYR A 79 -6.02 13.77 0.53
C TYR A 79 -6.80 13.03 1.63
N GLY A 80 -7.32 13.72 2.65
CA GLY A 80 -7.93 13.09 3.84
C GLY A 80 -6.89 12.71 4.88
N TRP A 81 -7.18 11.68 5.69
CA TRP A 81 -6.27 11.23 6.74
C TRP A 81 -4.97 10.67 6.16
N THR A 82 -3.88 11.39 6.42
CA THR A 82 -2.53 11.09 5.96
C THR A 82 -1.69 10.69 7.15
N TRP A 83 -0.99 9.56 7.04
CA TRP A 83 -0.05 9.14 8.07
C TRP A 83 1.17 10.03 7.99
N VAL A 84 1.59 10.59 9.12
CA VAL A 84 2.84 11.34 9.25
C VAL A 84 3.80 10.52 10.08
N SER A 85 4.89 10.05 9.45
CA SER A 85 5.86 9.19 10.08
C SER A 85 7.00 9.96 10.77
N ASP A 86 7.36 9.49 11.96
CA ASP A 86 8.54 9.93 12.69
C ASP A 86 9.84 9.26 12.21
N TYR A 87 9.74 8.22 11.36
CA TYR A 87 10.89 7.53 10.82
C TYR A 87 11.45 8.26 9.59
N SER A 88 12.77 8.37 9.49
CA SER A 88 13.44 9.02 8.35
C SER A 88 13.22 8.32 7.01
N TRP A 89 12.84 7.04 7.06
CA TRP A 89 12.50 6.20 5.91
C TRP A 89 10.98 6.10 5.67
N GLY A 90 10.16 6.74 6.52
CA GLY A 90 8.70 6.61 6.52
C GLY A 90 8.05 7.09 5.23
N TRP A 91 8.62 8.13 4.61
CA TRP A 91 8.16 8.69 3.35
C TRP A 91 7.99 7.62 2.25
N ALA A 92 8.85 6.59 2.27
CA ALA A 92 8.80 5.49 1.34
C ALA A 92 7.72 4.49 1.76
N THR A 93 7.90 3.83 2.89
CA THR A 93 7.13 2.60 3.18
C THR A 93 5.69 2.83 3.68
N PHE A 94 5.34 4.05 4.11
CA PHE A 94 3.96 4.41 4.49
C PHE A 94 3.14 4.99 3.34
N HIS A 95 3.79 5.49 2.30
CA HIS A 95 3.10 6.13 1.16
C HIS A 95 3.23 5.37 -0.15
N TYR A 96 4.24 4.52 -0.27
CA TYR A 96 4.51 3.66 -1.41
C TYR A 96 4.45 2.19 -0.97
N GLY A 97 4.03 1.30 -1.86
CA GLY A 97 3.98 -0.14 -1.60
C GLY A 97 2.93 -0.56 -0.57
N ARG A 98 3.12 -1.74 0.04
CA ARG A 98 2.17 -2.35 0.99
C ARG A 98 2.90 -3.10 2.09
N TRP A 99 2.37 -3.01 3.31
CA TRP A 99 2.82 -3.82 4.44
C TRP A 99 2.06 -5.14 4.50
N ALA A 100 2.77 -6.23 4.76
CA ALA A 100 2.23 -7.56 4.98
C ALA A 100 2.88 -8.20 6.21
N TYR A 101 2.26 -9.26 6.72
CA TYR A 101 2.74 -9.98 7.89
C TYR A 101 2.69 -11.48 7.64
N GLU A 102 3.82 -12.13 7.91
CA GLU A 102 3.94 -13.60 7.98
C GLU A 102 4.78 -13.98 9.20
N PRO A 103 4.44 -15.05 9.94
CA PRO A 103 5.17 -15.42 11.15
C PRO A 103 6.69 -15.62 10.95
N SER A 104 7.11 -16.09 9.77
CA SER A 104 8.52 -16.30 9.41
C SER A 104 9.32 -15.01 9.17
N PHE A 105 8.63 -13.91 8.82
CA PHE A 105 9.26 -12.64 8.46
C PHE A 105 8.93 -11.50 9.45
N GLY A 106 7.84 -11.63 10.21
CA GLY A 106 7.21 -10.52 10.91
C GLY A 106 6.52 -9.57 9.92
N TRP A 107 6.48 -8.28 10.26
CA TRP A 107 6.07 -7.24 9.31
C TRP A 107 7.14 -7.04 8.23
N PHE A 108 6.73 -7.14 6.97
CA PHE A 108 7.57 -6.85 5.82
C PHE A 108 6.84 -5.95 4.83
N TRP A 109 7.62 -5.13 4.15
CA TRP A 109 7.14 -4.20 3.14
C TRP A 109 7.42 -4.74 1.74
N VAL A 110 6.38 -4.72 0.91
CA VAL A 110 6.46 -5.02 -0.52
C VAL A 110 6.48 -3.69 -1.28
N PRO A 111 7.54 -3.42 -2.08
CA PRO A 111 7.65 -2.17 -2.80
C PRO A 111 6.46 -1.89 -3.72
N GLY A 112 6.19 -0.62 -3.98
CA GLY A 112 5.22 -0.17 -4.99
C GLY A 112 5.52 1.26 -5.37
N TYR A 113 5.01 1.70 -6.51
CA TYR A 113 5.36 3.02 -7.07
C TYR A 113 4.17 4.00 -7.03
N GLU A 114 3.01 3.54 -6.60
CA GLU A 114 1.84 4.38 -6.42
C GLU A 114 1.91 5.08 -5.06
N TRP A 115 1.89 6.42 -5.08
CA TRP A 115 1.79 7.24 -3.87
C TRP A 115 0.33 7.35 -3.38
N ALA A 116 0.12 7.22 -2.08
CA ALA A 116 -1.13 7.52 -1.40
C ALA A 116 -0.87 8.13 -0.01
N PRO A 117 -1.83 8.85 0.61
CA PRO A 117 -1.67 9.38 1.96
C PRO A 117 -1.47 8.30 3.03
N ALA A 118 -2.01 7.10 2.79
CA ALA A 118 -1.74 5.87 3.52
C ALA A 118 -2.37 4.68 2.79
N TRP A 119 -1.82 3.48 2.99
CA TRP A 119 -2.39 2.22 2.49
C TRP A 119 -3.05 1.42 3.60
N VAL A 120 -4.19 1.91 4.08
CA VAL A 120 -4.94 1.33 5.20
C VAL A 120 -6.42 1.15 4.88
N SER A 121 -7.06 0.24 5.61
CA SER A 121 -8.50 0.18 5.75
C SER A 121 -8.92 0.93 7.01
N TRP A 122 -10.14 1.49 7.00
CA TRP A 122 -10.68 2.30 8.09
C TRP A 122 -11.98 1.71 8.65
N ARG A 123 -12.18 1.89 9.96
CA ARG A 123 -13.40 1.56 10.71
C ARG A 123 -13.85 2.72 11.59
N THR A 124 -15.16 2.79 11.81
CA THR A 124 -15.80 3.76 12.70
C THR A 124 -16.94 3.09 13.45
N GLY A 125 -17.20 3.50 14.69
CA GLY A 125 -18.33 3.02 15.50
C GLY A 125 -17.96 2.80 16.96
N GLY A 126 -18.97 2.75 17.83
CA GLY A 126 -18.77 2.50 19.27
C GLY A 126 -17.84 3.51 19.97
N ASP A 127 -17.79 4.76 19.50
CA ASP A 127 -16.84 5.82 19.91
C ASP A 127 -15.37 5.58 19.54
N TYR A 128 -15.10 4.70 18.58
CA TYR A 128 -13.76 4.47 18.05
C TYR A 128 -13.63 4.85 16.59
N TYR A 129 -12.42 5.30 16.24
CA TYR A 129 -11.88 5.12 14.90
C TYR A 129 -10.82 4.02 14.96
N GLY A 130 -10.73 3.25 13.89
CA GLY A 130 -9.67 2.26 13.77
C GLY A 130 -9.19 2.10 12.34
N TRP A 131 -7.98 1.58 12.21
CA TRP A 131 -7.36 1.35 10.92
C TRP A 131 -6.46 0.11 10.97
N ALA A 132 -6.19 -0.44 9.79
CA ALA A 132 -5.27 -1.54 9.64
C ALA A 132 -4.56 -1.47 8.27
N PRO A 133 -3.28 -1.90 8.18
CA PRO A 133 -2.56 -1.93 6.91
C PRO A 133 -3.27 -2.79 5.87
N LEU A 134 -3.37 -2.30 4.63
CA LEU A 134 -3.80 -3.10 3.48
C LEU A 134 -2.61 -3.87 2.92
N GLY A 135 -2.74 -5.19 2.87
CA GLY A 135 -1.73 -6.07 2.28
C GLY A 135 -1.69 -6.02 0.75
N PRO A 136 -0.61 -6.54 0.13
CA PRO A 136 -0.48 -6.64 -1.33
C PRO A 136 -1.66 -7.38 -1.97
N GLY A 137 -2.27 -6.78 -2.99
CA GLY A 137 -3.39 -7.36 -3.74
C GLY A 137 -4.76 -7.21 -3.07
N LEU A 138 -4.85 -6.57 -1.90
CA LEU A 138 -6.12 -6.23 -1.28
C LEU A 138 -6.59 -4.84 -1.74
N SER A 139 -7.82 -4.76 -2.25
CA SER A 139 -8.49 -3.50 -2.52
C SER A 139 -9.29 -3.01 -1.31
N ILE A 140 -9.63 -1.72 -1.31
CA ILE A 140 -10.43 -1.08 -0.25
C ILE A 140 -11.80 -1.75 -0.10
N SER A 141 -12.38 -2.25 -1.20
CA SER A 141 -13.71 -2.87 -1.23
C SER A 141 -13.73 -4.35 -0.81
N VAL A 142 -12.63 -5.10 -0.98
CA VAL A 142 -12.59 -6.56 -0.77
C VAL A 142 -11.77 -6.96 0.46
N GLY A 143 -10.74 -6.18 0.82
CA GLY A 143 -9.74 -6.59 1.80
C GLY A 143 -10.15 -6.53 3.27
N VAL A 144 -11.28 -5.92 3.62
CA VAL A 144 -11.49 -5.50 5.03
C VAL A 144 -11.98 -6.61 5.95
N ASN A 145 -12.73 -7.58 5.42
CA ASN A 145 -13.18 -8.75 6.17
C ASN A 145 -12.08 -9.82 6.32
N THR A 146 -10.94 -9.65 5.66
CA THR A 146 -9.83 -10.61 5.68
C THR A 146 -8.65 -10.16 6.52
N ILE A 147 -8.66 -8.94 7.07
CA ILE A 147 -7.61 -8.44 7.97
C ILE A 147 -7.84 -9.03 9.37
N PRO A 148 -6.89 -9.83 9.90
CA PRO A 148 -6.98 -10.35 11.26
C PRO A 148 -7.13 -9.27 12.33
N ALA A 149 -7.90 -9.57 13.38
CA ALA A 149 -8.28 -8.60 14.41
C ALA A 149 -7.06 -7.96 15.11
N GLU A 150 -5.99 -8.72 15.31
CA GLU A 150 -4.75 -8.27 15.94
C GLU A 150 -3.97 -7.24 15.13
N ARG A 151 -4.31 -7.02 13.84
CA ARG A 151 -3.66 -6.02 12.98
C ARG A 151 -4.37 -4.66 12.99
N TRP A 152 -5.52 -4.58 13.64
CA TRP A 152 -6.26 -3.34 13.79
C TRP A 152 -5.73 -2.53 14.97
N VAL A 153 -5.64 -1.22 14.76
CA VAL A 153 -5.41 -0.25 15.83
C VAL A 153 -6.71 0.51 16.03
N PHE A 154 -7.08 0.74 17.29
CA PHE A 154 -8.25 1.54 17.64
C PHE A 154 -7.89 2.63 18.62
N VAL A 155 -8.53 3.78 18.46
CA VAL A 155 -8.40 4.93 19.35
C VAL A 155 -9.79 5.55 19.58
N PRO A 156 -10.11 6.04 20.79
CA PRO A 156 -11.32 6.82 20.99
C PRO A 156 -11.34 8.01 20.02
N ARG A 157 -12.50 8.30 19.42
CA ARG A 157 -12.62 9.24 18.28
C ARG A 157 -11.95 10.59 18.53
N ARG A 158 -12.07 11.12 19.75
CA ARG A 158 -11.49 12.41 20.17
C ARG A 158 -9.97 12.52 20.04
N TYR A 159 -9.24 11.40 19.96
CA TYR A 159 -7.77 11.39 19.91
C TYR A 159 -7.21 11.08 18.52
N ILE A 160 -8.04 10.99 17.47
CA ILE A 160 -7.55 10.69 16.12
C ILE A 160 -6.57 11.77 15.60
N SER A 161 -6.78 13.03 15.96
CA SER A 161 -5.91 14.17 15.63
C SER A 161 -4.84 14.45 16.69
N ASP A 162 -4.72 13.62 17.74
CA ASP A 162 -3.70 13.85 18.76
C ASP A 162 -2.31 13.59 18.13
N PRO A 163 -1.31 14.47 18.33
CA PRO A 163 0.05 14.24 17.83
C PRO A 163 0.75 13.01 18.43
N ARG A 164 0.20 12.44 19.51
CA ARG A 164 0.68 11.22 20.19
C ARG A 164 -0.49 10.25 20.40
N PRO A 165 -1.13 9.77 19.32
CA PRO A 165 -2.33 8.96 19.42
C PRO A 165 -2.04 7.60 20.08
N ASN A 166 -0.78 7.16 20.04
CA ASN A 166 -0.30 5.95 20.69
C ASN A 166 -0.52 5.89 22.20
N ARG A 167 -0.67 7.04 22.87
CA ARG A 167 -1.01 7.10 24.30
C ARG A 167 -2.44 6.66 24.60
N TYR A 168 -3.28 6.59 23.59
CA TYR A 168 -4.72 6.32 23.70
C TYR A 168 -5.15 5.06 22.94
N TYR A 169 -4.19 4.33 22.37
CA TYR A 169 -4.50 3.08 21.68
C TYR A 169 -5.14 2.09 22.64
N VAL A 170 -6.21 1.47 22.16
CA VAL A 170 -6.87 0.41 22.92
C VAL A 170 -6.04 -0.87 22.83
N SER A 171 -6.01 -1.64 23.92
CA SER A 171 -5.39 -2.97 23.92
C SER A 171 -5.95 -3.84 22.79
N HIS A 172 -5.05 -4.50 22.05
CA HIS A 172 -5.39 -5.42 20.96
C HIS A 172 -6.32 -6.56 21.40
N THR A 173 -6.33 -6.91 22.70
CA THR A 173 -7.25 -7.91 23.26
C THR A 173 -8.73 -7.52 23.11
N LYS A 174 -9.04 -6.23 22.94
CA LYS A 174 -10.40 -5.72 22.74
C LYS A 174 -10.79 -5.62 21.26
N ASN A 175 -9.87 -5.85 20.32
CA ASN A 175 -10.10 -5.62 18.90
C ASN A 175 -11.27 -6.43 18.36
N VAL A 176 -11.40 -7.71 18.74
CA VAL A 176 -12.53 -8.56 18.30
C VAL A 176 -13.87 -7.94 18.68
N THR A 177 -14.00 -7.43 19.91
CA THR A 177 -15.23 -6.79 20.39
C THR A 177 -15.48 -5.45 19.70
N ILE A 178 -14.44 -4.64 19.49
CA ILE A 178 -14.56 -3.34 18.82
C ILE A 178 -14.94 -3.53 17.34
N ILE A 179 -14.34 -4.51 16.66
CA ILE A 179 -14.65 -4.87 15.27
C ILE A 179 -16.14 -5.24 15.13
N LYS A 180 -16.70 -6.01 16.07
CA LYS A 180 -18.13 -6.36 16.06
C LYS A 180 -19.06 -5.14 16.20
N ASN A 181 -18.60 -4.07 16.84
CA ASN A 181 -19.37 -2.85 17.10
C ASN A 181 -19.01 -1.67 16.18
N THR A 182 -18.23 -1.92 15.14
CA THR A 182 -17.79 -0.90 14.17
C THR A 182 -18.09 -1.35 12.75
N THR A 183 -18.25 -0.40 11.86
CA THR A 183 -18.43 -0.63 10.43
C THR A 183 -17.22 -0.11 9.65
N ILE A 184 -17.09 -0.55 8.39
CA ILE A 184 -16.03 -0.07 7.50
C ILE A 184 -16.37 1.33 7.05
N VAL A 185 -15.39 2.23 7.09
CA VAL A 185 -15.50 3.54 6.45
C VAL A 185 -15.19 3.36 4.98
N ASN A 186 -16.21 3.50 4.12
CA ASN A 186 -16.04 3.44 2.67
C ASN A 186 -15.99 4.86 2.08
N ASN A 187 -14.88 5.55 2.29
CA ASN A 187 -14.65 6.90 1.78
C ASN A 187 -13.42 6.92 0.87
N THR A 188 -13.61 6.55 -0.40
CA THR A 188 -12.52 6.47 -1.37
C THR A 188 -12.28 7.79 -2.08
N ASN A 189 -11.02 8.09 -2.35
CA ASN A 189 -10.59 9.22 -3.17
C ASN A 189 -9.51 8.74 -4.15
N VAL A 190 -9.25 9.55 -5.18
CA VAL A 190 -8.34 9.24 -6.27
C VAL A 190 -7.29 10.33 -6.37
N THR A 191 -6.02 9.93 -6.49
CA THR A 191 -4.94 10.81 -6.90
C THR A 191 -4.36 10.34 -8.22
N LYS A 192 -3.65 11.23 -8.93
CA LYS A 192 -2.93 10.87 -10.15
C LYS A 192 -1.45 10.74 -9.86
N VAL A 193 -0.88 9.61 -10.26
CA VAL A 193 0.56 9.37 -10.26
C VAL A 193 0.95 9.05 -11.69
N SER A 194 1.70 9.95 -12.34
CA SER A 194 1.82 9.96 -13.80
C SER A 194 0.43 9.93 -14.46
N ASN A 195 0.19 9.04 -15.41
CA ASN A 195 -1.09 8.91 -16.12
C ASN A 195 -2.10 7.95 -15.45
N ARG A 196 -1.81 7.49 -14.23
CA ARG A 196 -2.61 6.46 -13.55
C ARG A 196 -3.42 7.02 -12.39
N ASN A 197 -4.66 6.56 -12.28
CA ASN A 197 -5.52 6.84 -11.15
C ASN A 197 -5.21 5.87 -10.01
N VAL A 198 -4.80 6.42 -8.87
CA VAL A 198 -4.51 5.68 -7.65
C VAL A 198 -5.65 5.91 -6.67
N THR A 199 -6.40 4.85 -6.37
CA THR A 199 -7.53 4.88 -5.44
C THR A 199 -7.10 4.48 -4.04
N PHE A 200 -7.42 5.29 -3.05
CA PHE A 200 -7.12 5.05 -1.63
C PHE A 200 -8.32 5.42 -0.75
N ASN A 201 -8.32 4.95 0.50
CA ASN A 201 -9.36 5.30 1.48
C ASN A 201 -8.91 6.52 2.29
N SER A 202 -9.65 7.62 2.18
CA SER A 202 -9.36 8.90 2.84
C SER A 202 -9.71 8.92 4.33
N GLY A 203 -10.27 7.82 4.86
CA GLY A 203 -10.73 7.68 6.24
C GLY A 203 -12.02 8.45 6.53
N PRO A 204 -12.41 8.58 7.80
CA PRO A 204 -13.61 9.31 8.21
C PRO A 204 -13.62 10.73 7.66
N LYS A 205 -14.78 11.17 7.15
CA LYS A 205 -14.92 12.53 6.60
C LYS A 205 -14.67 13.56 7.70
N ARG A 206 -14.00 14.66 7.35
CA ARG A 206 -13.74 15.77 8.27
C ARG A 206 -14.98 16.21 9.03
N GLU A 207 -16.09 16.41 8.33
CA GLU A 207 -17.33 16.93 8.89
C GLU A 207 -17.92 15.97 9.94
N GLU A 208 -17.78 14.66 9.73
CA GLU A 208 -18.16 13.62 10.70
C GLU A 208 -17.27 13.70 11.94
N VAL A 209 -15.96 13.82 11.76
CA VAL A 209 -15.00 13.90 12.86
C VAL A 209 -15.24 15.15 13.70
N GLU A 210 -15.40 16.32 13.08
CA GLU A 210 -15.66 17.57 13.80
C GLU A 210 -17.01 17.50 14.56
N LYS A 211 -18.03 16.89 13.95
CA LYS A 211 -19.33 16.67 14.58
C LYS A 211 -19.25 15.74 15.78
N ASP A 212 -18.52 14.63 15.66
CA ASP A 212 -18.47 13.57 16.68
C ASP A 212 -17.52 13.91 17.83
N THR A 213 -16.41 14.59 17.54
CA THR A 213 -15.38 14.93 18.54
C THR A 213 -15.56 16.32 19.14
N LYS A 214 -16.31 17.21 18.48
CA LYS A 214 -16.41 18.65 18.80
C LYS A 214 -15.07 19.40 18.69
N VAL A 215 -14.08 18.80 18.05
CA VAL A 215 -12.76 19.40 17.80
C VAL A 215 -12.69 19.79 16.34
N LYS A 216 -12.23 21.01 16.05
CA LYS A 216 -11.96 21.44 14.67
C LYS A 216 -10.76 20.68 14.12
N VAL A 217 -10.90 20.16 12.90
CA VAL A 217 -9.83 19.44 12.20
C VAL A 217 -9.13 20.41 11.26
N ASN A 218 -7.84 20.62 11.50
CA ASN A 218 -7.02 21.46 10.63
C ASN A 218 -6.68 20.71 9.34
N VAL A 219 -7.16 21.22 8.20
CA VAL A 219 -6.73 20.74 6.88
C VAL A 219 -5.35 21.29 6.55
N MET A 220 -4.43 20.38 6.23
CA MET A 220 -3.05 20.66 5.83
C MET A 220 -2.85 20.37 4.34
N ASN A 221 -1.85 21.00 3.74
CA ASN A 221 -1.43 20.73 2.37
C ASN A 221 -0.17 19.84 2.38
N VAL A 222 -0.24 18.67 1.76
CA VAL A 222 0.97 17.90 1.46
C VAL A 222 1.83 18.69 0.48
N SER A 223 3.07 18.94 0.88
CA SER A 223 4.11 19.60 0.09
C SER A 223 5.27 18.63 -0.14
N ASN A 224 5.95 18.75 -1.28
CA ASN A 224 7.08 17.88 -1.60
C ASN A 224 8.35 18.37 -0.89
N SER A 225 8.98 17.50 -0.12
CA SER A 225 10.35 17.74 0.36
C SER A 225 11.33 17.56 -0.81
N SER A 226 12.45 18.30 -0.82
CA SER A 226 13.50 18.14 -1.83
C SER A 226 14.41 16.93 -1.59
N LYS A 227 14.40 16.37 -0.38
CA LYS A 227 15.24 15.23 0.01
C LYS A 227 14.51 14.19 0.87
N PRO A 228 14.91 12.91 0.80
CA PRO A 228 14.47 11.88 1.73
C PRO A 228 14.69 12.28 3.18
N GLY A 229 13.77 11.90 4.06
CA GLY A 229 13.91 12.15 5.49
C GLY A 229 12.61 12.01 6.26
N ARG A 230 12.67 12.39 7.54
CA ARG A 230 11.52 12.42 8.44
C ARG A 230 10.51 13.44 7.91
N GLU A 231 9.24 13.09 7.99
CA GLU A 231 8.14 13.96 7.57
C GLU A 231 7.91 15.05 8.62
N VAL A 232 7.59 16.26 8.15
CA VAL A 232 7.49 17.43 9.03
C VAL A 232 6.15 18.12 8.84
N VAL A 233 5.42 18.29 9.94
CA VAL A 233 4.24 19.14 10.03
C VAL A 233 4.69 20.57 10.33
N ASP A 234 4.31 21.51 9.47
CA ASP A 234 4.51 22.95 9.67
C ASP A 234 3.13 23.59 9.82
N ASP A 235 2.69 23.74 11.07
CA ASP A 235 1.38 24.32 11.42
C ASP A 235 1.26 25.78 10.96
N SER A 236 2.37 26.52 10.94
CA SER A 236 2.38 27.94 10.53
C SER A 236 2.05 28.10 9.05
N LYS A 237 2.51 27.17 8.22
CA LYS A 237 2.24 27.14 6.77
C LYS A 237 1.07 26.23 6.40
N ARG A 238 0.50 25.53 7.37
CA ARG A 238 -0.51 24.48 7.19
C ARG A 238 -0.05 23.42 6.20
N THR A 239 1.20 22.95 6.31
CA THR A 239 1.76 21.95 5.40
C THR A 239 2.25 20.70 6.10
N VAL A 240 2.22 19.56 5.40
CA VAL A 240 2.98 18.35 5.75
C VAL A 240 4.00 18.11 4.64
N ASN A 241 5.29 18.18 4.98
CA ASN A 241 6.38 17.99 4.04
C ASN A 241 6.73 16.50 3.96
N ILE A 242 6.48 15.89 2.80
CA ILE A 242 6.72 14.47 2.53
C ILE A 242 7.59 14.38 1.27
N TYR A 243 8.67 13.60 1.32
CA TYR A 243 9.50 13.36 0.14
C TYR A 243 8.75 12.47 -0.86
N LYS A 244 8.53 13.00 -2.07
CA LYS A 244 7.85 12.33 -3.17
C LYS A 244 8.74 12.43 -4.40
N PRO A 245 9.59 11.42 -4.65
CA PRO A 245 10.49 11.45 -5.79
C PRO A 245 9.74 11.22 -7.11
N ASP A 246 10.33 11.69 -8.21
CA ASP A 246 9.71 11.64 -9.54
C ASP A 246 9.75 10.22 -10.11
N ILE A 247 8.58 9.68 -10.46
CA ILE A 247 8.43 8.29 -10.90
C ILE A 247 8.23 8.26 -12.41
N ASP A 248 9.17 7.64 -13.14
CA ASP A 248 9.03 7.37 -14.58
C ASP A 248 7.97 6.28 -14.82
N GLU A 249 7.09 6.54 -15.78
CA GLU A 249 6.01 5.67 -16.22
C GLU A 249 6.49 4.26 -16.58
N LYS A 250 7.67 4.16 -17.22
CA LYS A 250 8.28 2.86 -17.59
C LYS A 250 8.54 1.96 -16.38
N THR A 251 8.84 2.55 -15.22
CA THR A 251 9.11 1.78 -14.00
C THR A 251 7.84 1.16 -13.43
N ILE A 252 6.70 1.84 -13.60
CA ILE A 252 5.40 1.34 -13.13
C ILE A 252 4.94 0.18 -14.03
N ASP A 253 5.05 0.33 -15.36
CA ASP A 253 4.65 -0.68 -16.35
C ASP A 253 5.45 -1.99 -16.24
N GLN A 254 6.77 -1.92 -16.02
CA GLN A 254 7.63 -3.11 -15.95
C GLN A 254 7.29 -4.03 -14.76
N LYS A 255 6.83 -3.48 -13.63
CA LYS A 255 6.49 -4.29 -12.44
C LYS A 255 5.17 -5.04 -12.62
N GLU A 256 4.19 -4.45 -13.30
CA GLU A 256 2.91 -5.11 -13.59
C GLU A 256 3.10 -6.28 -14.54
N ASN A 257 3.86 -6.10 -15.62
CA ASN A 257 4.16 -7.18 -16.57
C ASN A 257 4.86 -8.38 -15.89
N ASN A 258 5.76 -8.12 -14.93
CA ASN A 258 6.41 -9.17 -14.16
C ASN A 258 5.45 -9.89 -13.19
N ASN A 259 4.52 -9.16 -12.56
CA ASN A 259 3.52 -9.74 -11.67
C ASN A 259 2.48 -10.58 -12.42
N ASP A 260 2.05 -10.15 -13.61
CA ASP A 260 1.13 -10.92 -14.46
C ASP A 260 1.81 -12.16 -15.04
N ASN A 261 3.06 -12.06 -15.47
CA ASN A 261 3.84 -13.23 -15.89
C ASN A 261 4.03 -14.24 -14.75
N GLN A 262 4.25 -13.80 -13.51
CA GLN A 262 4.28 -14.71 -12.35
C GLN A 262 2.92 -15.35 -12.03
N ARG A 263 1.81 -14.61 -12.19
CA ARG A 263 0.45 -15.16 -12.02
C ARG A 263 0.13 -16.20 -13.09
N VAL A 264 0.47 -15.94 -14.35
CA VAL A 264 0.30 -16.89 -15.46
C VAL A 264 1.17 -18.13 -15.28
N ASN A 265 2.42 -17.96 -14.83
CA ASN A 265 3.33 -19.09 -14.57
C ASN A 265 2.89 -19.97 -13.39
N ASN A 266 2.29 -19.39 -12.35
CA ASN A 266 1.70 -20.16 -11.25
C ASN A 266 0.35 -20.81 -11.64
N ALA A 267 -0.44 -20.20 -12.52
CA ALA A 267 -1.64 -20.82 -13.08
C ALA A 267 -1.32 -22.01 -14.01
N ASN A 268 -0.15 -21.97 -14.67
CA ASN A 268 0.34 -23.07 -15.52
C ASN A 268 1.04 -24.20 -14.76
N LYS A 269 1.33 -24.04 -13.46
CA LYS A 269 1.72 -25.15 -12.57
C LYS A 269 0.47 -25.87 -12.05
N LYS A 270 -0.14 -26.71 -12.89
CA LYS A 270 -1.05 -27.76 -12.41
C LYS A 270 -0.34 -28.65 -11.37
N PRO A 271 -0.98 -29.05 -10.26
CA PRO A 271 -0.48 -30.14 -9.46
C PRO A 271 -0.55 -31.42 -10.31
N ASN A 272 0.59 -32.10 -10.50
CA ASN A 272 0.61 -33.46 -11.00
C ASN A 272 -0.05 -34.37 -9.96
N ASN A 273 -1.36 -34.56 -10.07
CA ASN A 273 -2.09 -35.52 -9.26
C ASN A 273 -2.07 -36.87 -10.00
N ALA A 274 -0.98 -37.61 -9.83
CA ALA A 274 -1.00 -39.04 -10.07
C ALA A 274 -1.85 -39.70 -8.97
N ASN A 275 -2.74 -40.61 -9.38
CA ASN A 275 -3.70 -41.39 -8.58
C ASN A 275 -5.00 -40.71 -8.12
N ALA A 276 -6.01 -40.77 -8.99
CA ALA A 276 -7.40 -40.97 -8.54
C ALA A 276 -8.23 -41.66 -9.63
N ASN A 277 -8.12 -43.00 -9.72
CA ASN A 277 -9.13 -43.79 -10.41
C ASN A 277 -9.36 -45.14 -9.71
N LYS A 278 -10.02 -45.10 -8.54
CA LYS A 278 -10.71 -46.27 -7.95
C LYS A 278 -12.00 -45.80 -7.26
N LYS A 279 -13.14 -46.15 -7.87
CA LYS A 279 -14.48 -46.13 -7.24
C LYS A 279 -14.48 -46.99 -5.98
N PRO A 280 -15.08 -46.57 -4.84
CA PRO A 280 -15.42 -47.48 -3.77
C PRO A 280 -16.69 -48.30 -4.13
N PRO A 281 -16.82 -49.56 -3.68
CA PRO A 281 -17.97 -50.39 -3.99
C PRO A 281 -19.20 -50.02 -3.15
N VAL A 282 -20.37 -50.12 -3.79
CA VAL A 282 -21.70 -49.95 -3.22
C VAL A 282 -21.98 -51.07 -2.20
N LYS A 283 -22.24 -50.72 -0.94
CA LYS A 283 -22.83 -51.66 0.04
C LYS A 283 -24.36 -51.59 -0.08
N LYS A 284 -24.99 -52.75 -0.30
CA LYS A 284 -26.45 -52.95 -0.21
C LYS A 284 -26.85 -52.96 1.26
N GLU A 285 -27.69 -52.02 1.69
CA GLU A 285 -28.30 -52.04 3.02
C GLU A 285 -29.77 -52.48 2.91
N VAL A 286 -30.13 -53.47 3.73
CA VAL A 286 -31.42 -54.13 3.79
C VAL A 286 -32.39 -53.27 4.62
N VAL A 287 -33.55 -52.96 4.04
CA VAL A 287 -34.62 -52.14 4.61
C VAL A 287 -35.28 -52.83 5.82
N LYS A 288 -35.37 -52.15 6.97
CA LYS A 288 -36.26 -52.49 8.08
C LYS A 288 -37.43 -51.49 8.17
N PRO A 289 -38.67 -51.93 8.48
CA PRO A 289 -39.86 -51.09 8.37
C PRO A 289 -40.04 -50.09 9.53
N LYS A 290 -40.68 -48.97 9.20
CA LYS A 290 -40.94 -47.77 10.02
C LYS A 290 -42.14 -47.97 10.97
N PRO A 291 -42.15 -47.48 12.23
CA PRO A 291 -43.35 -47.48 13.07
C PRO A 291 -44.35 -46.39 12.64
N LYS A 292 -45.66 -46.70 12.74
CA LYS A 292 -46.79 -45.78 12.45
C LYS A 292 -46.94 -44.68 13.51
N PRO A 293 -47.38 -43.46 13.15
CA PRO A 293 -47.77 -42.44 14.11
C PRO A 293 -49.15 -42.73 14.70
N HIS A 294 -49.29 -42.59 16.02
CA HIS A 294 -50.56 -42.71 16.73
C HIS A 294 -51.23 -41.33 16.82
N ASN A 295 -52.40 -41.21 16.21
CA ASN A 295 -53.25 -40.02 16.24
C ASN A 295 -54.17 -40.12 17.46
N LYS A 296 -54.10 -39.19 18.41
CA LYS A 296 -55.14 -39.00 19.44
C LYS A 296 -55.83 -37.67 19.18
N SER A 297 -57.07 -37.76 18.73
CA SER A 297 -58.03 -36.67 18.63
C SER A 297 -58.53 -36.28 20.03
N GLU A 298 -58.53 -34.99 20.32
CA GLU A 298 -59.34 -34.40 21.39
C GLU A 298 -60.84 -34.57 21.09
N LYS A 299 -61.59 -34.98 22.11
CA LYS A 299 -63.01 -34.62 22.29
C LYS A 299 -63.18 -34.24 23.75
N GLY A 300 -63.79 -33.08 23.97
CA GLY A 300 -63.97 -32.48 25.28
C GLY A 300 -65.16 -32.99 26.07
N GLU A 301 -65.52 -32.12 27.01
CA GLU A 301 -66.72 -32.02 27.85
C GLU A 301 -66.71 -32.62 29.26
N ASN A 302 -66.69 -31.67 30.20
CA ASN A 302 -67.27 -31.72 31.54
C ASN A 302 -68.75 -32.15 31.48
N ARG A 303 -69.12 -33.20 32.21
CA ARG A 303 -70.01 -33.18 33.39
C ARG A 303 -70.03 -34.55 34.04
#